data_AF-A0A5R2N2R3-F1
#
_entry.id   AF-A0A5R2N2R3-F1
#
_cell.length_a   1.000
_cell.length_b   1.000
_cell.length_c   1.000
_cell.angle_alpha   90.00
_cell.angle_beta   90.00
_cell.angle_gamma   90.00
#
_symmetry.space_group_name_H-M   'P 1'
#
loop_
_entity.id
_entity.type
_entity.pdbx_description
1 polymer ?
#
loop_
_entity_poly.entity_id
_entity_poly.type
_entity_poly.pdbx_seq_one_letter_code
_entity_poly.pdbx_strand_id
1 'polypeptide(L)'
;LPATRTLDMASDPAGKPLKPLFKKAFEYSDGWVNDARLVALNARDAADRGATIRTRTKVVGARREGGIWTIKIENLQTGETEEVKARLLVNAAGPWVDHVLSGVVGQNDVHNVRLVQGSHIVIAKKFDDPRAYFFQNRDGRIIFAIPYEDEFTLIGTTD
;
A
#
# COMPACT_ATOMS: atom_id res chain seq x y z
N LEU A 1 19.45 -13.37 -0.82
CA LEU A 1 19.51 -12.70 0.49
C LEU A 1 20.08 -13.69 1.51
N PRO A 2 20.74 -13.24 2.58
CA PRO A 2 21.25 -14.10 3.65
C PRO A 2 20.16 -15.01 4.26
N ALA A 3 20.57 -16.20 4.71
CA ALA A 3 19.69 -17.11 5.44
C ALA A 3 19.42 -16.60 6.86
N THR A 4 18.32 -17.06 7.46
CA THR A 4 17.95 -16.72 8.84
C THR A 4 19.06 -17.09 9.82
N ARG A 5 19.36 -16.19 10.76
CA ARG A 5 20.33 -16.44 11.84
C ARG A 5 19.74 -16.19 13.20
N THR A 6 20.27 -16.90 14.19
CA THR A 6 20.00 -16.63 15.61
C THR A 6 20.99 -15.59 16.10
N LEU A 7 20.50 -14.60 16.84
CA LEU A 7 21.31 -13.55 17.44
C LEU A 7 21.31 -13.67 18.96
N ASP A 8 22.48 -13.50 19.56
CA ASP A 8 22.63 -13.23 20.99
C ASP A 8 22.54 -11.71 21.21
N MET A 9 21.46 -11.26 21.82
CA MET A 9 21.18 -9.84 22.02
C MET A 9 22.03 -9.20 23.11
N ALA A 10 22.74 -10.00 23.93
CA ALA A 10 23.68 -9.45 24.91
C ALA A 10 24.97 -8.91 24.25
N SER A 11 25.31 -9.42 23.06
CA SER A 11 26.55 -9.09 22.35
C SER A 11 26.32 -8.43 21.00
N ASP A 12 25.22 -8.72 20.31
CA ASP A 12 24.91 -8.13 19.00
C ASP A 12 24.52 -6.64 19.12
N PRO A 13 24.99 -5.76 18.20
CA PRO A 13 24.61 -4.35 18.18
C PRO A 13 23.11 -4.05 18.17
N ALA A 14 22.27 -4.95 17.62
CA ALA A 14 20.81 -4.81 17.63
C ALA A 14 20.20 -4.96 19.04
N GLY A 15 20.94 -5.50 20.00
CA GLY A 15 20.50 -5.54 21.39
C GLY A 15 20.55 -4.19 22.09
N LYS A 16 21.40 -3.24 21.64
CA LYS A 16 21.66 -1.96 22.31
C LYS A 16 20.42 -1.11 22.59
N PRO A 17 19.47 -0.91 21.64
CA PRO A 17 18.27 -0.12 21.91
C PRO A 17 17.18 -0.88 22.68
N LEU A 18 17.35 -2.18 22.93
CA LEU A 18 16.34 -3.04 23.54
C LEU A 18 16.49 -3.15 25.05
N LYS A 19 15.40 -3.53 25.73
CA LYS A 19 15.47 -3.86 27.16
C LYS A 19 16.31 -5.14 27.37
N PRO A 20 17.11 -5.25 28.44
CA PRO A 20 17.96 -6.43 28.71
C PRO A 20 17.23 -7.77 28.85
N LEU A 21 15.90 -7.76 28.91
CA LEU A 21 15.08 -8.98 28.94
C LEU A 21 15.11 -9.74 27.60
N PHE A 22 15.39 -9.06 26.49
CA PHE A 22 15.53 -9.69 25.18
C PHE A 22 16.96 -10.22 25.04
N LYS A 23 17.15 -11.53 25.25
CA LYS A 23 18.47 -12.19 25.19
C LYS A 23 18.75 -12.92 23.88
N LYS A 24 17.70 -13.31 23.16
CA LYS A 24 17.78 -14.07 21.91
C LYS A 24 16.81 -13.49 20.90
N ALA A 25 17.27 -13.33 19.67
CA ALA A 25 16.45 -12.91 18.53
C ALA A 25 16.75 -13.76 17.30
N PHE A 26 15.93 -13.57 16.27
CA PHE A 26 16.14 -14.15 14.94
C PHE A 26 16.18 -13.01 13.93
N GLU A 27 17.08 -13.10 12.97
CA GLU A 27 17.19 -12.15 11.88
C GLU A 27 16.97 -12.88 10.56
N TYR A 28 16.17 -12.27 9.68
CA TYR A 28 15.92 -12.71 8.32
C TYR A 28 15.91 -11.50 7.39
N SER A 29 15.89 -11.73 6.07
CA SER A 29 15.88 -10.65 5.08
C SER A 29 14.50 -10.43 4.48
N ASP A 30 14.18 -9.17 4.20
CA ASP A 30 12.94 -8.76 3.52
C ASP A 30 13.24 -7.58 2.56
N GLY A 31 12.24 -7.19 1.75
CA GLY A 31 12.32 -6.04 0.86
C GLY A 31 11.69 -4.79 1.47
N TRP A 32 12.36 -3.64 1.31
CA TRP A 32 11.76 -2.33 1.55
C TRP A 32 11.51 -1.64 0.21
N VAL A 33 10.38 -0.93 0.10
CA VAL A 33 10.03 -0.17 -1.10
C VAL A 33 9.33 1.13 -0.73
N ASN A 34 9.61 2.19 -1.48
CA ASN A 34 8.76 3.37 -1.48
C ASN A 34 7.52 3.07 -2.32
N ASP A 35 6.41 2.80 -1.64
CA ASP A 35 5.14 2.36 -2.20
C ASP A 35 4.56 3.35 -3.24
N ALA A 36 4.53 4.64 -2.91
CA ALA A 36 4.04 5.69 -3.78
C ALA A 36 4.90 5.81 -5.05
N ARG A 37 6.22 5.69 -4.92
CA ARG A 37 7.12 5.71 -6.08
C ARG A 37 6.99 4.45 -6.94
N LEU A 38 6.76 3.28 -6.34
CA LEU A 38 6.48 2.07 -7.10
C LEU A 38 5.25 2.25 -8.00
N VAL A 39 4.17 2.83 -7.48
CA VAL A 39 2.96 3.14 -8.27
C VAL A 39 3.26 4.16 -9.37
N ALA A 40 3.94 5.26 -9.03
CA ALA A 40 4.25 6.31 -10.00
C ALA A 40 5.15 5.81 -11.15
N LEU A 41 6.10 4.92 -10.85
CA LEU A 41 7.00 4.33 -11.85
C LEU A 41 6.28 3.33 -12.76
N ASN A 42 5.32 2.55 -12.24
CA ASN A 42 4.47 1.70 -13.08
C ASN A 42 3.61 2.54 -14.04
N ALA A 43 3.01 3.64 -13.55
CA ALA A 43 2.23 4.54 -14.41
C ALA A 43 3.11 5.22 -15.48
N ARG A 44 4.35 5.57 -15.13
CA ARG A 44 5.33 6.13 -16.09
C ARG A 44 5.71 5.11 -17.17
N ASP A 45 6.09 3.89 -16.79
CA ASP A 45 6.44 2.84 -17.77
C ASP A 45 5.27 2.52 -18.70
N ALA A 46 4.03 2.47 -18.18
CA ALA A 46 2.84 2.32 -19.01
C ALA A 46 2.68 3.48 -20.02
N ALA A 47 2.89 4.72 -19.59
CA ALA A 47 2.84 5.88 -20.47
C ALA A 47 3.94 5.85 -21.55
N ASP A 48 5.15 5.44 -21.19
CA ASP A 48 6.28 5.28 -22.13
C ASP A 48 5.99 4.19 -23.18
N ARG A 49 5.11 3.23 -22.85
CA ARG A 49 4.58 2.20 -23.76
C ARG A 49 3.31 2.63 -24.51
N GLY A 50 2.89 3.88 -24.38
CA GLY A 50 1.76 4.46 -25.12
C GLY A 50 0.41 4.45 -24.40
N ALA A 51 0.37 4.14 -23.10
CA ALA A 51 -0.87 4.27 -22.32
C ALA A 51 -1.20 5.74 -22.02
N THR A 52 -2.49 6.09 -22.10
CA THR A 52 -2.98 7.39 -21.64
C THR A 52 -3.29 7.32 -20.15
N ILE A 53 -2.50 8.02 -19.33
CA ILE A 53 -2.72 8.10 -17.87
C ILE A 53 -3.41 9.41 -17.52
N ARG A 54 -4.57 9.33 -16.86
CA ARG A 54 -5.36 10.49 -16.45
C ARG A 54 -5.53 10.51 -14.93
N THR A 55 -4.85 11.44 -14.26
CA THR A 55 -5.04 11.70 -12.83
C THR A 55 -6.13 12.75 -12.63
N ARG A 56 -6.73 12.83 -11.43
CA ARG A 56 -7.85 13.75 -11.15
C ARG A 56 -9.02 13.57 -12.14
N THR A 57 -9.20 12.36 -12.65
CA THR A 57 -10.28 11.99 -13.55
C THR A 57 -11.08 10.89 -12.90
N LYS A 58 -12.34 11.17 -12.57
CA LYS A 58 -13.24 10.21 -11.92
C LYS A 58 -14.09 9.52 -12.96
N VAL A 59 -14.24 8.19 -12.85
CA VAL A 59 -15.28 7.47 -13.61
C VAL A 59 -16.60 7.69 -12.88
N VAL A 60 -17.59 8.25 -13.59
CA VAL A 60 -18.90 8.64 -13.04
C VAL A 60 -20.07 7.87 -13.65
N GLY A 61 -19.81 7.07 -14.69
CA GLY A 61 -20.77 6.12 -15.24
C GLY A 61 -20.11 5.14 -16.19
N ALA A 62 -20.57 3.90 -16.24
CA ALA A 62 -20.10 2.92 -17.22
C ALA A 62 -21.25 1.99 -17.61
N ARG A 63 -21.44 1.81 -18.92
CA ARG A 63 -22.44 0.89 -19.46
C ARG A 63 -21.88 0.11 -20.63
N ARG A 64 -22.42 -1.09 -20.87
CA ARG A 64 -21.99 -1.96 -21.96
C ARG A 64 -23.10 -2.11 -22.98
N GLU A 65 -22.84 -1.72 -24.23
CA GLU A 65 -23.77 -1.78 -25.35
C GLU A 65 -23.07 -2.40 -26.56
N GLY A 66 -23.72 -3.34 -27.24
CA GLY A 66 -23.15 -3.97 -28.43
C GLY A 66 -21.78 -4.62 -28.19
N GLY A 67 -21.52 -5.09 -26.96
CA GLY A 67 -20.24 -5.68 -26.57
C GLY A 67 -19.12 -4.70 -26.20
N ILE A 68 -19.33 -3.39 -26.37
CA ILE A 68 -18.36 -2.31 -26.09
C ILE A 68 -18.79 -1.53 -24.84
N TRP A 69 -17.82 -1.16 -24.01
CA TRP A 69 -18.03 -0.26 -22.88
C TRP A 69 -18.06 1.19 -23.36
N THR A 70 -19.05 1.94 -22.88
CA THR A 70 -19.08 3.41 -22.91
C THR A 70 -18.95 3.91 -21.49
N ILE A 71 -17.90 4.69 -21.23
CA ILE A 71 -17.47 5.09 -19.89
C ILE A 71 -17.49 6.61 -19.83
N LYS A 72 -18.31 7.17 -18.94
CA LYS A 72 -18.35 8.59 -18.65
C LYS A 72 -17.32 8.92 -17.58
N ILE A 73 -16.44 9.85 -17.89
CA ILE A 73 -15.42 10.37 -16.98
C ILE A 73 -15.59 11.87 -16.76
N GLU A 74 -15.19 12.33 -15.59
CA GLU A 74 -15.23 13.72 -15.16
C GLU A 74 -13.82 14.19 -14.77
N ASN A 75 -13.38 15.31 -15.32
CA ASN A 75 -12.17 15.99 -14.88
C ASN A 75 -12.49 16.77 -13.60
N LEU A 76 -11.91 16.35 -12.47
CA LEU A 76 -12.18 16.94 -11.16
C LEU A 76 -11.58 18.35 -10.96
N GLN A 77 -10.77 18.83 -11.90
CA GLN A 77 -10.24 20.20 -11.88
C GLN A 77 -11.16 21.17 -12.62
N THR A 78 -11.77 20.74 -13.73
CA THR A 78 -12.59 21.60 -14.60
C THR A 78 -14.09 21.35 -14.47
N GLY A 79 -14.49 20.17 -13.96
CA GLY A 79 -15.88 19.69 -13.95
C GLY A 79 -16.37 19.18 -15.31
N GLU A 80 -15.54 19.21 -16.35
CA GLU A 80 -15.91 18.76 -17.69
C GLU A 80 -16.08 17.24 -17.73
N THR A 81 -17.10 16.78 -18.47
CA THR A 81 -17.36 15.35 -18.67
C THR A 81 -17.18 14.96 -20.12
N GLU A 82 -16.61 13.77 -20.35
CA GLU A 82 -16.50 13.16 -21.68
C GLU A 82 -16.80 11.65 -21.61
N GLU A 83 -17.01 11.04 -22.77
CA GLU A 83 -17.21 9.60 -22.91
C GLU A 83 -16.03 8.95 -23.65
N VAL A 84 -15.54 7.84 -23.10
CA VAL A 84 -14.52 6.99 -23.73
C VAL A 84 -15.07 5.59 -23.99
N LYS A 85 -14.63 4.97 -25.09
CA LYS A 85 -15.04 3.61 -25.46
C LYS A 85 -13.92 2.60 -25.23
N ALA A 86 -14.26 1.43 -24.72
CA ALA A 86 -13.30 0.36 -24.45
C ALA A 86 -13.89 -1.03 -24.70
N ARG A 87 -13.04 -1.98 -25.11
CA ARG A 87 -13.45 -3.40 -25.26
C ARG A 87 -13.52 -4.12 -23.91
N LEU A 88 -12.73 -3.67 -22.95
CA LEU A 88 -12.62 -4.23 -21.60
C LEU A 88 -12.54 -3.08 -20.60
N LEU A 89 -13.16 -3.28 -19.44
CA LEU A 89 -13.08 -2.40 -18.28
C LEU A 89 -12.61 -3.22 -17.08
N VAL A 90 -11.58 -2.73 -16.39
CA VAL A 90 -11.03 -3.35 -15.17
C VAL A 90 -11.34 -2.45 -13.99
N ASN A 91 -12.02 -2.98 -12.98
CA ASN A 91 -12.24 -2.28 -11.71
C ASN A 91 -11.09 -2.60 -10.74
N ALA A 92 -10.14 -1.69 -10.63
CA ALA A 92 -9.00 -1.76 -9.71
C ALA A 92 -9.05 -0.64 -8.65
N ALA A 93 -10.26 -0.28 -8.19
CA ALA A 93 -10.49 0.89 -7.33
C ALA A 93 -10.21 0.66 -5.83
N GLY A 94 -9.48 -0.40 -5.45
CA GLY A 94 -9.11 -0.68 -4.06
C GLY A 94 -10.33 -0.71 -3.10
N PRO A 95 -10.30 0.04 -1.97
CA PRO A 95 -11.43 0.14 -1.03
C PRO A 95 -12.76 0.59 -1.65
N TRP A 96 -12.73 1.23 -2.83
CA TRP A 96 -13.91 1.74 -3.52
C TRP A 96 -14.51 0.78 -4.54
N VAL A 97 -14.05 -0.48 -4.63
CA VAL A 97 -14.51 -1.44 -5.65
C VAL A 97 -16.04 -1.60 -5.65
N ASP A 98 -16.66 -1.74 -4.48
CA ASP A 98 -18.12 -1.90 -4.33
C ASP A 98 -18.87 -0.60 -4.66
N HIS A 99 -18.28 0.56 -4.38
CA HIS A 99 -18.82 1.86 -4.79
C HIS A 99 -18.83 2.02 -6.32
N VAL A 100 -17.80 1.52 -7.01
CA VAL A 100 -17.76 1.53 -8.48
C VAL A 100 -18.79 0.55 -9.05
N LEU A 101 -18.91 -0.66 -8.50
CA LEU A 101 -19.87 -1.64 -9.00
C LEU A 101 -21.33 -1.15 -8.85
N SER A 102 -21.69 -0.63 -7.68
CA SER A 102 -23.03 -0.12 -7.41
C SER A 102 -23.30 1.22 -8.07
N GLY A 103 -22.45 2.22 -7.84
CA GLY A 103 -22.70 3.61 -8.23
C GLY A 103 -22.35 3.95 -9.68
N VAL A 104 -21.42 3.22 -10.31
CA VAL A 104 -20.94 3.53 -11.68
C VAL A 104 -21.47 2.54 -12.70
N VAL A 105 -21.49 1.25 -12.38
CA VAL A 105 -21.93 0.18 -13.29
C VAL A 105 -23.41 -0.17 -13.10
N GLY A 106 -24.00 0.16 -11.93
CA GLY A 106 -25.39 -0.13 -11.61
C GLY A 106 -25.64 -1.60 -11.21
N GLN A 107 -24.62 -2.30 -10.72
CA GLN A 107 -24.78 -3.64 -10.14
C GLN A 107 -25.19 -3.53 -8.67
N ASN A 108 -26.41 -3.94 -8.36
CA ASN A 108 -26.92 -3.97 -6.99
C ASN A 108 -26.40 -5.20 -6.22
N ASP A 109 -26.42 -5.16 -4.88
CA ASP A 109 -26.03 -6.24 -3.95
C ASP A 109 -24.53 -6.65 -3.97
N VAL A 110 -23.64 -5.67 -3.95
CA VAL A 110 -22.18 -5.88 -3.87
C VAL A 110 -21.65 -5.70 -2.44
N HIS A 111 -21.11 -6.78 -1.87
CA HIS A 111 -20.48 -6.83 -0.55
C HIS A 111 -19.17 -7.64 -0.62
N ASN A 112 -18.23 -7.19 -1.43
CA ASN A 112 -17.02 -7.97 -1.72
C ASN A 112 -15.85 -7.64 -0.79
N VAL A 113 -15.92 -6.55 -0.01
CA VAL A 113 -14.78 -6.05 0.75
C VAL A 113 -15.07 -5.86 2.23
N ARG A 114 -14.16 -6.38 3.07
CA ARG A 114 -14.02 -6.02 4.47
C ARG A 114 -12.90 -4.99 4.62
N LEU A 115 -13.23 -3.80 5.08
CA LEU A 115 -12.25 -2.74 5.35
C LEU A 115 -11.66 -2.94 6.76
N VAL A 116 -10.33 -2.92 6.84
CA VAL A 116 -9.55 -3.02 8.08
C VAL A 116 -8.56 -1.86 8.08
N GLN A 117 -8.46 -1.12 9.19
CA GLN A 117 -7.70 0.12 9.24
C GLN A 117 -6.33 -0.08 9.87
N GLY A 118 -5.29 0.13 9.07
CA GLY A 118 -3.92 0.24 9.56
C GLY A 118 -3.49 1.69 9.77
N SER A 119 -2.87 1.98 10.91
CA SER A 119 -2.23 3.28 11.21
C SER A 119 -0.76 3.09 11.55
N HIS A 120 0.05 4.10 11.20
CA HIS A 120 1.47 4.19 11.56
C HIS A 120 1.75 5.51 12.27
N ILE A 121 2.77 5.53 13.12
CA ILE A 121 3.36 6.75 13.67
C ILE A 121 4.81 6.89 13.22
N VAL A 122 5.26 8.13 13.04
CA VAL A 122 6.65 8.46 12.73
C VAL A 122 7.22 9.24 13.90
N ILE A 123 8.37 8.79 14.41
CA ILE A 123 9.09 9.45 15.49
C ILE A 123 10.52 9.77 15.06
N ALA A 124 11.19 10.67 15.77
CA ALA A 124 12.63 10.89 15.60
C ALA A 124 13.40 9.57 15.76
N LYS A 125 14.50 9.43 15.00
CA LYS A 125 15.35 8.23 14.95
C LYS A 125 15.62 7.66 16.34
N LYS A 126 15.23 6.41 16.56
CA LYS A 126 15.37 5.76 17.87
C LYS A 126 16.67 4.99 18.03
N PHE A 127 17.29 4.56 16.93
CA PHE A 127 18.51 3.76 16.90
C PHE A 127 19.23 3.91 15.55
N ASP A 128 20.55 3.68 15.53
CA ASP A 128 21.39 3.79 14.32
C ASP A 128 21.56 2.48 13.54
N ASP A 129 21.14 1.35 14.12
CA ASP A 129 21.20 0.07 13.44
C ASP A 129 20.28 0.08 12.20
N PRO A 130 20.75 -0.34 11.01
CA PRO A 130 19.94 -0.31 9.79
C PRO A 130 18.85 -1.39 9.75
N ARG A 131 18.86 -2.34 10.68
CA ARG A 131 17.87 -3.42 10.73
C ARG A 131 16.53 -2.91 11.27
N ALA A 132 15.43 -3.36 10.66
CA ALA A 132 14.11 -3.22 11.23
C ALA A 132 13.90 -4.24 12.36
N TYR A 133 13.15 -3.85 13.39
CA TYR A 133 12.72 -4.76 14.45
C TYR A 133 11.29 -5.19 14.20
N PHE A 134 10.99 -6.46 14.44
CA PHE A 134 9.64 -7.00 14.54
C PHE A 134 9.40 -7.48 15.97
N PHE A 135 8.29 -7.05 16.57
CA PHE A 135 7.92 -7.37 17.95
C PHE A 135 6.63 -8.18 17.97
N GLN A 136 6.61 -9.24 18.76
CA GLN A 136 5.41 -10.03 19.02
C GLN A 136 4.67 -9.45 20.22
N ASN A 137 3.45 -8.99 20.00
CA ASN A 137 2.59 -8.47 21.06
C ASN A 137 1.77 -9.59 21.71
N ARG A 138 1.26 -9.36 22.93
CA ARG A 138 0.51 -10.38 23.70
C ARG A 138 -0.82 -10.78 23.05
N ASP A 139 -1.36 -9.91 22.19
CA ASP A 139 -2.58 -10.16 21.41
C ASP A 139 -2.33 -10.98 20.13
N GLY A 140 -1.09 -11.44 19.91
CA GLY A 140 -0.70 -12.23 18.75
C GLY A 140 -0.36 -11.41 17.50
N ARG A 141 -0.54 -10.08 17.54
CA ARG A 141 -0.13 -9.20 16.44
C ARG A 141 1.36 -8.90 16.49
N ILE A 142 1.87 -8.45 15.35
CA ILE A 142 3.25 -7.99 15.23
C ILE A 142 3.29 -6.49 15.00
N ILE A 143 4.32 -5.83 15.52
CA ILE A 143 4.59 -4.41 15.29
C ILE A 143 6.02 -4.27 14.80
N PHE A 144 6.22 -3.44 13.79
CA PHE A 144 7.53 -3.08 13.28
C PHE A 144 8.03 -1.77 13.87
N ALA A 145 9.34 -1.67 14.04
CA ALA A 145 10.07 -0.41 14.16
C ALA A 145 11.13 -0.36 13.05
N ILE A 146 10.92 0.50 12.06
CA ILE A 146 11.69 0.52 10.81
C ILE A 146 12.46 1.84 10.71
N PRO A 147 13.79 1.82 10.49
CA PRO A 147 14.52 3.02 10.08
C PRO A 147 13.87 3.68 8.87
N TYR A 148 13.61 4.98 8.92
CA TYR A 148 12.78 5.66 7.92
C TYR A 148 13.34 7.05 7.60
N GLU A 149 13.45 7.37 6.29
CA GLU A 149 13.90 8.68 5.77
C GLU A 149 15.13 9.25 6.53
N ASP A 150 16.11 8.37 6.79
CA ASP A 150 17.39 8.61 7.48
C ASP A 150 17.32 9.04 8.97
N GLU A 151 16.40 9.94 9.31
CA GLU A 151 16.29 10.63 10.60
C GLU A 151 15.08 10.20 11.43
N PHE A 152 14.32 9.19 10.98
CA PHE A 152 13.09 8.76 11.65
C PHE A 152 13.03 7.26 11.91
N THR A 153 12.04 6.89 12.71
CA THR A 153 11.60 5.51 12.91
C THR A 153 10.10 5.43 12.67
N LEU A 154 9.69 4.61 11.71
CA LEU A 154 8.30 4.29 11.42
C LEU A 154 7.86 3.13 12.32
N ILE A 155 6.74 3.29 13.03
CA ILE A 155 6.17 2.27 13.92
C ILE A 155 4.75 1.95 13.49
N GLY A 156 4.45 0.66 13.32
CA GLY A 156 3.10 0.19 12.96
C GLY A 156 3.05 -1.29 12.59
N THR A 157 1.91 -1.83 12.17
CA THR A 157 0.60 -1.15 12.01
C THR A 157 -0.43 -1.64 13.04
N THR A 158 -1.60 -1.01 13.07
CA THR A 158 -2.83 -1.52 13.70
C THR A 158 -3.64 -2.37 12.72
N ASP A 159 -4.67 -3.02 13.26
CA ASP A 159 -5.81 -3.63 12.54
C ASP A 159 -7.10 -2.93 12.96
#